data_AF-A0A0N4YMD0-F1
#
_entry.id   AF-A0A0N4YMD0-F1
#
_cell.length_a   1.000
_cell.length_b   1.000
_cell.length_c   1.000
_cell.angle_alpha   90.00
_cell.angle_beta   90.00
_cell.angle_gamma   90.00
#
_symmetry.space_group_name_H-M   'P 1'
#
loop_
_entity.id
_entity.type
_entity.pdbx_description
1 polymer ?
#
loop_
_entity_poly.entity_id
_entity_poly.type
_entity_poly.pdbx_seq_one_letter_code
_entity_poly.pdbx_strand_id
1 'polypeptide(L)'
;MLYSLVVQSGEYVLGFRIDPSERLQQVCAAIQALHRASNLRPIFGVTFHKDKPPSPRENSVEQGNEQDDEGDGSEQKQLRTDAFAAYFSDGATASEERRPPVFSEELGLAVEQLKPGFTITDLWNIYVD
;
A
#
# COMPACT_ATOMS: atom_id res chain seq x y z
N MET A 1 -3.02 32.38 -6.41
CA MET A 1 -2.09 31.24 -6.21
C MET A 1 -2.82 29.97 -6.58
N LEU A 2 -2.20 29.09 -7.37
CA LEU A 2 -2.75 27.76 -7.70
C LEU A 2 -1.91 26.70 -6.98
N TYR A 3 -2.54 25.61 -6.54
CA TYR A 3 -1.89 24.46 -5.90
C TYR A 3 -2.44 23.17 -6.52
N SER A 4 -1.54 22.29 -6.99
CA SER A 4 -1.89 21.01 -7.62
C SER A 4 -1.49 19.83 -6.74
N LEU A 5 -2.37 18.82 -6.65
CA LEU A 5 -2.05 17.57 -5.96
C LEU A 5 -1.26 16.61 -6.85
N VAL A 6 -0.57 15.65 -6.23
CA VAL A 6 0.14 14.58 -6.95
C VAL A 6 -0.85 13.63 -7.61
N VAL A 7 -0.49 13.13 -8.79
CA VAL A 7 -1.35 12.27 -9.64
C VAL A 7 -1.88 11.04 -8.89
N GLN A 8 -1.10 10.46 -7.97
CA GLN A 8 -1.54 9.32 -7.14
C GLN A 8 -2.73 9.61 -6.22
N SER A 9 -2.99 10.87 -5.89
CA SER A 9 -4.10 11.30 -5.03
C SER A 9 -5.25 11.93 -5.82
N GLY A 10 -5.20 11.85 -7.16
CA GLY A 10 -6.14 12.50 -8.07
C GLY A 10 -5.67 13.87 -8.55
N GLU A 11 -6.10 14.23 -9.76
CA GLU A 11 -5.71 15.48 -10.42
C GLU A 11 -6.61 16.64 -9.98
N TYR A 12 -6.26 17.28 -8.86
CA TYR A 12 -6.98 18.46 -8.36
C TYR A 12 -6.13 19.72 -8.47
N VAL A 13 -6.78 20.82 -8.87
CA VAL A 13 -6.19 22.17 -8.88
C VAL A 13 -7.01 23.08 -7.98
N LEU A 14 -6.37 23.60 -6.94
CA LEU A 14 -6.96 24.49 -5.93
C LEU A 14 -6.51 25.93 -6.17
N GLY A 15 -7.46 26.86 -6.24
CA GLY A 15 -7.20 28.29 -6.47
C GLY A 15 -7.47 29.16 -5.24
N PHE A 16 -6.51 30.02 -4.91
CA PHE A 16 -6.57 30.93 -3.75
C PHE A 16 -6.31 32.39 -4.17
N ARG A 17 -7.11 33.32 -3.65
CA ARG A 17 -6.94 34.77 -3.80
C ARG A 17 -6.67 35.41 -2.46
N ILE A 18 -5.66 36.28 -2.40
CA ILE A 18 -5.32 37.09 -1.22
C ILE A 18 -4.96 38.48 -1.71
N ASP A 19 -5.56 39.49 -1.08
CA ASP A 19 -5.30 40.91 -1.31
C ASP A 19 -4.70 41.51 -0.02
N PRO A 20 -3.67 42.37 -0.08
CA PRO A 20 -2.96 42.82 -1.29
C PRO A 20 -2.06 41.73 -1.91
N SER A 21 -1.71 41.88 -3.18
CA SER A 21 -0.93 40.91 -3.96
C SER A 21 0.46 40.61 -3.36
N GLU A 22 1.04 41.56 -2.64
CA GLU A 22 2.31 41.37 -1.93
C GLU A 22 2.20 40.26 -0.88
N ARG A 23 1.09 40.24 -0.12
CA ARG A 23 0.83 39.19 0.87
C ARG A 23 0.67 37.82 0.22
N LEU A 24 0.03 37.76 -0.95
CA LEU A 24 -0.09 36.52 -1.73
C LEU A 24 1.28 35.96 -2.11
N GLN A 25 2.22 36.82 -2.54
CA GLN A 25 3.58 36.42 -2.89
C GLN A 25 4.36 35.92 -1.66
N GLN A 26 4.26 36.62 -0.54
CA GLN A 26 4.91 36.21 0.72
C GLN A 26 4.42 34.83 1.20
N VAL A 27 3.10 34.61 1.18
CA VAL A 27 2.51 33.31 1.57
C VAL A 27 2.93 32.20 0.61
N CYS A 28 2.93 32.46 -0.71
CA CYS A 28 3.37 31.50 -1.71
C CYS A 28 4.83 31.07 -1.47
N ALA A 29 5.72 32.03 -1.22
CA ALA A 29 7.13 31.75 -0.92
C ALA A 29 7.31 30.93 0.37
N ALA A 30 6.57 31.26 1.43
CA ALA A 30 6.60 30.52 2.69
C ALA A 30 6.11 29.08 2.51
N ILE A 31 5.01 28.86 1.79
CA ILE A 31 4.49 27.52 1.48
C ILE A 31 5.51 26.71 0.67
N GLN A 32 6.13 27.31 -0.34
CA GLN A 32 7.15 26.63 -1.14
C GLN A 32 8.38 26.23 -0.31
N ALA A 33 8.86 27.13 0.56
CA ALA A 33 9.98 26.83 1.45
C ALA A 33 9.65 25.68 2.42
N LEU A 34 8.46 25.72 3.03
CA LEU A 34 7.99 24.66 3.93
C LEU A 34 7.81 23.33 3.20
N HIS A 35 7.24 23.33 2.00
CA HIS A 35 7.06 22.13 1.19
C HIS A 35 8.43 21.49 0.84
N ARG A 36 9.43 22.30 0.46
CA ARG A 36 10.79 21.78 0.24
C ARG A 36 11.36 21.17 1.52
N ALA A 37 11.29 21.88 2.65
CA ALA A 37 11.80 21.38 3.93
C ALA A 37 11.10 20.06 4.35
N SER A 38 9.78 19.98 4.16
CA SER A 38 8.98 18.78 4.39
C SER A 38 9.43 17.61 3.51
N ASN A 39 9.81 17.87 2.26
CA ASN A 39 10.27 16.81 1.37
C ASN A 39 11.72 16.35 1.65
N LEU A 40 12.56 17.18 2.30
CA LEU A 40 13.88 16.73 2.76
C LEU A 40 13.77 15.74 3.93
N ARG A 41 12.87 16.01 4.89
CA ARG A 41 12.65 15.16 6.07
C ARG A 41 11.15 15.06 6.36
N PRO A 42 10.43 14.15 5.69
CA PRO A 42 8.99 14.04 5.83
C PRO A 42 8.59 13.57 7.22
N ILE A 43 7.58 14.23 7.78
CA ILE A 43 6.96 13.83 9.04
C ILE A 43 5.71 13.03 8.68
N PHE A 44 5.78 11.71 8.84
CA PHE A 44 4.65 10.81 8.53
C PHE A 44 3.58 10.75 9.64
N GLY A 45 3.79 11.45 10.76
CA GLY A 45 2.86 11.45 11.89
C GLY A 45 2.82 10.13 12.68
N VAL A 46 3.75 9.19 12.43
CA VAL A 46 3.85 7.93 13.17
C VAL A 46 4.51 8.18 14.53
N THR A 47 3.77 7.94 15.61
CA THR A 47 4.26 8.02 16.99
C THR A 47 4.50 6.62 17.55
N PHE A 48 5.69 6.38 18.12
CA PHE A 48 6.02 5.12 18.78
C PHE A 48 6.13 5.34 20.29
N HIS A 49 5.31 4.62 21.06
CA HIS A 49 5.38 4.57 22.51
C HIS A 49 5.86 3.17 22.92
N LYS A 50 6.99 3.10 23.64
CA LYS A 50 7.51 1.83 24.15
C LYS A 50 6.93 1.60 25.55
N ASP A 51 5.82 0.88 25.62
CA ASP A 51 5.12 0.61 26.89
C ASP A 51 5.79 -0.48 27.74
N LYS A 52 6.90 -1.07 27.28
CA LYS A 52 7.58 -2.16 27.98
C LYS A 52 9.06 -1.80 28.24
N PRO A 53 9.55 -1.92 29.49
CA PRO A 53 10.99 -1.87 29.73
C PRO A 53 11.64 -3.00 28.93
N PRO A 54 12.81 -2.75 28.30
CA PRO A 54 13.46 -3.76 27.47
C PRO A 54 13.66 -5.02 28.29
N SER A 55 13.06 -6.13 27.85
CA SER A 55 13.37 -7.42 28.43
C SER A 55 14.82 -7.76 28.07
N PRO A 56 15.59 -8.47 28.91
CA PRO A 56 16.99 -8.78 28.63
C PRO A 56 17.25 -9.51 27.30
N ARG A 57 16.21 -10.07 26.67
CA ARG A 57 16.28 -10.72 25.36
C ARG A 57 16.30 -9.75 24.18
N GLU A 58 15.82 -8.52 24.34
CA GLU A 58 15.76 -7.53 23.24
C GLU A 58 17.13 -6.87 22.98
N ASN A 59 18.05 -6.89 23.94
CA ASN A 59 19.39 -6.32 23.79
C ASN A 59 20.37 -7.21 22.99
N SER A 60 19.98 -8.44 22.62
CA SER A 60 20.86 -9.36 21.86
C SER A 60 20.68 -9.29 20.35
N VAL A 61 19.72 -8.51 19.82
CA VAL A 61 19.47 -8.44 18.37
C VAL A 61 20.20 -7.26 17.70
N GLU A 62 20.82 -6.36 18.48
CA GLU A 62 21.54 -5.19 17.94
C GLU A 62 23.05 -5.44 17.74
N GLN A 63 23.56 -6.65 17.94
CA GLN A 63 24.96 -6.98 17.66
C GLN A 63 25.10 -8.02 16.55
N GLY A 64 25.47 -7.54 15.36
CA GLY A 64 26.20 -8.32 14.37
C GLY A 64 25.35 -9.19 13.46
N ASN A 65 24.84 -8.60 12.38
CA ASN A 65 24.65 -9.33 11.12
C ASN A 65 25.21 -8.47 9.97
N GLU A 66 26.45 -8.01 10.14
CA GLU A 66 27.37 -7.76 9.03
C GLU A 66 28.14 -9.06 8.80
N GLN A 67 27.46 -10.10 8.35
CA GLN A 67 28.13 -11.27 7.80
C GLN A 67 28.09 -11.11 6.28
N ASP A 68 29.22 -10.63 5.78
CA ASP A 68 29.60 -10.62 4.37
C ASP A 68 29.59 -12.07 3.87
N ASP A 69 28.49 -12.47 3.24
CA ASP A 69 28.36 -13.78 2.59
C ASP A 69 28.98 -13.66 1.20
N GLU A 70 30.32 -13.65 1.15
CA GLU A 70 31.07 -14.07 -0.06
C GLU A 70 30.90 -15.59 -0.24
N GLY A 71 29.68 -15.99 -0.58
CA GLY A 71 29.33 -17.33 -1.04
C GLY A 71 29.36 -17.38 -2.56
N ASP A 72 30.52 -17.66 -3.13
CA ASP A 72 30.66 -18.16 -4.49
C ASP A 72 29.86 -19.46 -4.63
N GLY A 73 28.73 -19.35 -5.33
CA GLY A 73 27.76 -20.42 -5.49
C GLY A 73 26.71 -19.98 -6.48
N SER A 74 27.16 -19.76 -7.72
CA SER A 74 26.33 -19.49 -8.90
C SER A 74 25.44 -20.69 -9.27
N GLU A 75 24.63 -21.17 -8.33
CA GLU A 75 23.43 -21.92 -8.66
C GLU A 75 22.41 -20.89 -9.17
N GLN A 76 22.33 -20.80 -10.49
CA GLN A 76 21.22 -20.19 -11.22
C GLN A 76 19.94 -20.95 -10.88
N LYS A 77 19.47 -20.84 -9.64
CA LYS A 77 18.13 -21.22 -9.24
C LYS A 77 17.23 -20.32 -10.05
N GLN A 78 16.74 -20.84 -11.18
CA GLN A 78 15.78 -20.20 -12.06
C GLN A 78 14.85 -19.36 -11.19
N LEU A 79 15.02 -18.04 -11.30
CA LEU A 79 14.20 -17.06 -10.60
C LEU A 79 12.76 -17.48 -10.90
N ARG A 80 12.07 -18.02 -9.89
CA ARG A 80 10.64 -18.29 -9.97
C ARG A 80 10.04 -16.97 -10.44
N THR A 81 9.38 -16.99 -11.59
CA THR A 81 9.05 -15.81 -12.41
C THR A 81 8.18 -14.78 -11.68
N ASP A 82 7.72 -15.05 -10.45
CA ASP A 82 7.11 -14.05 -9.59
C ASP A 82 7.40 -14.34 -8.10
N ALA A 83 8.29 -13.55 -7.49
CA ALA A 83 8.58 -13.62 -6.05
C ALA A 83 7.38 -13.20 -5.17
N PHE A 84 6.44 -12.43 -5.72
CA PHE A 84 5.24 -12.00 -5.02
C PHE A 84 4.19 -13.11 -4.93
N ALA A 85 4.22 -14.08 -5.86
CA ALA A 85 3.24 -15.15 -5.91
C ALA A 85 3.18 -16.02 -4.65
N ALA A 86 4.30 -16.13 -3.92
CA ALA A 86 4.36 -16.87 -2.67
C ALA A 86 3.67 -16.14 -1.49
N TYR A 87 3.38 -14.85 -1.64
CA TYR A 87 2.82 -13.98 -0.58
C TYR A 87 1.39 -13.50 -0.89
N PHE A 88 0.75 -14.03 -1.94
CA PHE A 88 -0.65 -13.72 -2.21
C PHE A 88 -1.56 -14.30 -1.11
N SER A 89 -2.35 -13.43 -0.48
CA SER A 89 -3.33 -13.82 0.54
C SER A 89 -4.39 -14.78 0.00
N ASP A 90 -4.77 -14.58 -1.26
CA ASP A 90 -5.86 -15.29 -1.94
C ASP A 90 -5.33 -16.53 -2.68
N GLY A 91 -4.05 -16.90 -2.47
CA GLY A 91 -3.40 -18.02 -3.16
C GLY A 91 -3.10 -17.73 -4.63
N ALA A 92 -2.99 -18.78 -5.45
CA ALA A 92 -2.59 -18.68 -6.86
C ALA A 92 -3.58 -17.91 -7.76
N THR A 93 -4.76 -17.53 -7.24
CA THR A 93 -5.80 -16.80 -7.99
C THR A 93 -5.64 -15.27 -7.92
N ALA A 94 -4.69 -14.74 -7.16
CA ALA A 94 -4.48 -13.29 -7.08
C ALA A 94 -3.98 -12.65 -8.39
N SER A 95 -3.51 -13.46 -9.34
CA SER A 95 -3.16 -13.02 -10.70
C SER A 95 -4.36 -12.93 -11.65
N GLU A 96 -5.53 -13.49 -11.27
CA GLU A 96 -6.77 -13.27 -12.01
C GLU A 96 -7.32 -11.89 -11.63
N GLU A 97 -7.59 -11.05 -12.64
CA GLU A 97 -8.27 -9.77 -12.45
C GLU A 97 -9.60 -10.02 -11.73
N ARG A 98 -9.83 -9.34 -10.59
CA ARG A 98 -11.05 -9.56 -9.79
C ARG A 98 -12.27 -9.32 -10.67
N ARG A 99 -13.20 -10.28 -10.68
CA ARG A 99 -14.43 -10.15 -11.46
C ARG A 99 -15.28 -9.01 -10.90
N PRO A 100 -16.04 -8.31 -11.74
CA PRO A 100 -16.80 -7.14 -11.29
C PRO A 100 -17.89 -7.54 -10.29
N PRO A 101 -18.26 -6.63 -9.37
CA PRO A 101 -19.40 -6.84 -8.48
C PRO A 101 -20.71 -6.77 -9.27
N VAL A 102 -21.62 -7.72 -9.02
CA VAL A 102 -22.97 -7.81 -9.59
C VAL A 102 -23.99 -7.99 -8.47
N PHE A 103 -25.22 -7.52 -8.70
CA PHE A 103 -26.30 -7.74 -7.73
C PHE A 103 -26.82 -9.18 -7.84
N SER A 104 -26.86 -9.90 -6.72
CA SER A 104 -27.50 -11.21 -6.61
C SER A 104 -28.91 -11.04 -6.05
N GLU A 105 -29.92 -11.41 -6.84
CA GLU A 105 -31.31 -11.42 -6.40
C GLU A 105 -31.57 -12.47 -5.31
N GLU A 106 -30.89 -13.62 -5.38
CA GLU A 106 -31.02 -14.72 -4.40
C GLU A 106 -30.56 -14.30 -3.00
N LEU A 107 -29.47 -13.54 -2.92
CA LEU A 107 -28.88 -13.09 -1.65
C LEU A 107 -29.31 -11.66 -1.25
N GLY A 108 -29.85 -10.89 -2.19
CA GLY A 108 -30.17 -9.47 -1.98
C GLY A 108 -28.94 -8.57 -1.76
N LEU A 109 -27.76 -9.00 -2.21
CA LEU A 109 -26.47 -8.35 -1.96
C LEU A 109 -25.67 -8.19 -3.26
N ALA A 110 -24.72 -7.25 -3.26
CA ALA A 110 -23.68 -7.20 -4.28
C ALA A 110 -22.64 -8.30 -4.01
N VAL A 111 -22.42 -9.17 -4.98
CA VAL A 111 -21.45 -10.28 -4.95
C VAL A 111 -20.50 -10.19 -6.13
N GLU A 112 -19.34 -10.82 -6.04
CA GLU A 112 -18.48 -10.98 -7.20
C GLU A 112 -19.18 -11.81 -8.29
N GLN A 113 -19.03 -11.43 -9.56
CA GLN A 113 -19.58 -12.23 -10.66
C GLN A 113 -19.04 -13.67 -10.64
N LEU A 114 -19.96 -14.64 -10.71
CA LEU A 114 -19.63 -16.06 -10.68
C LEU A 114 -18.93 -16.51 -11.96
N LYS A 115 -18.10 -17.55 -11.85
CA LYS A 115 -17.51 -18.21 -13.02
C LYS A 115 -18.64 -18.83 -13.87
N PRO A 116 -18.53 -18.83 -15.21
CA PRO A 116 -19.54 -19.44 -16.08
C PRO A 116 -19.81 -20.90 -15.68
N GLY A 117 -21.08 -21.28 -15.61
CA GLY A 117 -21.50 -22.64 -15.27
C GLY A 117 -21.59 -22.95 -13.78
N PHE A 118 -21.36 -21.98 -12.89
CA PHE A 118 -21.58 -22.12 -11.45
C PHE A 118 -22.77 -21.28 -10.98
N THR A 119 -23.55 -21.83 -10.06
CA THR A 119 -24.58 -21.12 -9.30
C THR A 119 -24.12 -20.89 -7.85
N ILE A 120 -24.81 -20.00 -7.13
CA ILE A 120 -24.52 -19.74 -5.70
C ILE A 120 -24.71 -21.03 -4.88
N THR A 121 -25.73 -21.81 -5.21
CA THR A 121 -26.02 -23.09 -4.57
C THR A 121 -24.90 -24.10 -4.79
N ASP A 122 -24.31 -24.17 -5.98
CA ASP A 122 -23.18 -25.07 -6.29
C ASP A 122 -21.94 -24.76 -5.43
N LEU A 123 -21.73 -23.48 -5.10
CA LEU A 123 -20.59 -23.04 -4.29
C LEU A 123 -20.82 -23.22 -2.79
N TRP A 124 -22.08 -23.23 -2.34
CA TRP A 124 -22.42 -23.34 -0.93
C TRP A 124 -22.55 -24.79 -0.45
N ASN A 125 -23.11 -25.65 -1.30
CA ASN A 125 -23.37 -27.04 -0.92
C ASN A 125 -22.09 -27.87 -0.96
N ILE A 126 -21.84 -28.61 0.12
CA ILE A 126 -20.78 -29.62 0.18
C ILE A 126 -21.45 -30.99 0.03
N TYR A 127 -21.14 -31.69 -1.06
CA TYR A 127 -21.52 -33.09 -1.22
C TYR A 127 -20.46 -33.94 -0.54
N VAL A 128 -20.81 -34.55 0.59
CA VAL A 128 -20.01 -35.57 1.26
C VAL A 128 -20.72 -36.90 1.07
N ASP A 129 -20.10 -37.82 0.35
CA ASP A 129 -20.46 -39.25 0.33
C ASP A 129 -19.96 -39.96 1.59
#